data_AF-A0A937N8D6-F1
#
_entry.id   AF-A0A937N8D6-F1
#
_cell.length_a   1.000
_cell.length_b   1.000
_cell.length_c   1.000
_cell.angle_alpha   90.00
_cell.angle_beta   90.00
_cell.angle_gamma   90.00
#
_symmetry.space_group_name_H-M   'P 1'
#
loop_
_entity.id
_entity.type
_entity.pdbx_description
1 polymer ?
#
loop_
_entity_poly.entity_id
_entity_poly.type
_entity_poly.pdbx_seq_one_letter_code
_entity_poly.pdbx_strand_id
1 'polypeptide(L)'
;MSGKFQAIVLLIVAIHASDLWANDAGKEADPSGPLVCVGISGDQTPMKLHGNITQRDDGTFNLPAGAPWGWIAVGPNERPMRQLEELQSFTICGWARPISLDVGSGGNRIAFNLDYNRAGFDLVHHRDGRLRLAVNEWPDRVGNDSSSGKLEVGKWTFFAVTYDGTKSSDNVHWYFGDPKTAAALDRTTSYDAGPTGAGSGVLTIGNYNPTIHRHGTDRQFRGQLHAIRVFGSRTGSDGALSLQSIREFKANAKASPDFTADVPADLVRTATTTQSSGGSNEAVVGVSVSQPAPGTFPRIIATTDGEIDDRCSMVRFLLYANEWDIEGIIHCSSKFHWKGDGRDVKQHNWADEVWLDEQINLYEEAYPNLSQHDEGFPTADALRKLVYTGNVVNVGDMIQDTPGSDRIVEVLLDDEPGLVYLQVWGGTNTIARALWKIQHQHPDQMEKVSNKAIIYIILDQDKTFRDYIQPNWPKLQVLGSFRQFACIAYRWDRIIPEPQKRFFEKSWMEEHILKKHGRLCAIYESRDGAFRSEGDSPSFMHQ
;
A
#
# COMPACT_ATOMS: atom_id res chain seq x y z
N MET A 1 32.81 -15.64 -74.05
CA MET A 1 31.78 -16.70 -73.95
C MET A 1 32.06 -17.50 -72.69
N SER A 2 31.02 -17.74 -71.86
CA SER A 2 30.78 -18.91 -70.98
C SER A 2 31.96 -19.63 -70.28
N GLY A 3 31.96 -19.87 -68.96
CA GLY A 3 31.00 -19.58 -67.88
C GLY A 3 31.65 -19.79 -66.50
N LYS A 4 31.16 -19.15 -65.41
CA LYS A 4 30.41 -19.77 -64.29
C LYS A 4 31.03 -21.10 -63.80
N PHE A 5 31.41 -21.32 -62.54
CA PHE A 5 31.11 -20.73 -61.22
C PHE A 5 32.24 -21.18 -60.22
N GLN A 6 32.46 -20.74 -58.97
CA GLN A 6 31.86 -19.78 -58.02
C GLN A 6 32.93 -19.39 -56.97
N ALA A 7 32.83 -18.22 -56.29
CA ALA A 7 33.63 -17.91 -55.09
C ALA A 7 32.85 -16.98 -54.12
N ILE A 8 32.92 -17.26 -52.83
CA ILE A 8 32.34 -16.45 -51.73
C ILE A 8 33.49 -15.74 -51.01
N VAL A 9 33.41 -14.42 -50.84
CA VAL A 9 34.32 -13.63 -49.99
C VAL A 9 33.52 -12.53 -49.28
N LEU A 10 33.77 -12.35 -47.98
CA LEU A 10 33.27 -11.21 -47.20
C LEU A 10 33.86 -9.89 -47.73
N LEU A 11 33.07 -8.81 -47.77
CA LEU A 11 33.60 -7.51 -47.36
C LEU A 11 32.53 -6.57 -46.83
N ILE A 12 32.91 -5.84 -45.77
CA ILE A 12 32.17 -4.71 -45.19
C ILE A 12 32.25 -3.52 -46.15
N VAL A 13 31.12 -2.87 -46.42
CA VAL A 13 31.07 -1.52 -47.01
C VAL A 13 30.02 -0.69 -46.27
N ALA A 14 30.42 0.47 -45.76
CA ALA A 14 29.49 1.44 -45.19
C ALA A 14 28.75 2.19 -46.31
N ILE A 15 27.43 2.32 -46.21
CA ILE A 15 26.63 3.17 -47.09
C ILE A 15 25.78 4.14 -46.25
N HIS A 16 26.10 5.41 -46.47
CA HIS A 16 25.37 6.65 -46.21
C HIS A 16 23.97 6.58 -45.58
N ALA A 17 23.82 7.33 -44.48
CA ALA A 17 22.54 7.74 -43.94
C ALA A 17 21.90 8.84 -44.82
N SER A 18 20.86 8.49 -45.58
CA SER A 18 19.92 9.47 -46.17
C SER A 18 18.49 8.96 -46.41
N ASP A 19 18.20 7.65 -46.25
CA ASP A 19 16.88 7.05 -46.60
C ASP A 19 16.08 6.46 -45.41
N LEU A 20 16.43 6.80 -44.15
CA LEU A 20 15.77 6.25 -42.95
C LEU A 20 14.60 7.08 -42.39
N TRP A 21 14.11 8.10 -43.11
CA TRP A 21 13.10 9.05 -42.63
C TRP A 21 11.92 9.28 -43.59
N ALA A 22 11.61 8.30 -44.45
CA ALA A 22 10.47 8.37 -45.35
C ALA A 22 9.87 6.98 -45.67
N ASN A 23 9.18 6.37 -44.69
CA ASN A 23 8.09 5.40 -44.89
C ASN A 23 7.43 5.03 -43.55
N ASP A 24 6.79 6.01 -42.91
CA ASP A 24 5.80 5.78 -41.84
C ASP A 24 4.42 6.34 -42.25
N ALA A 25 4.14 6.21 -43.55
CA ALA A 25 2.86 6.55 -44.16
C ALA A 25 1.99 5.29 -44.24
N GLY A 26 1.06 5.17 -43.29
CA GLY A 26 -0.14 4.32 -43.34
C GLY A 26 -0.05 3.01 -44.14
N LYS A 27 0.43 1.94 -43.50
CA LYS A 27 -0.25 0.66 -43.73
C LYS A 27 -1.61 0.74 -43.04
N GLU A 28 -2.67 0.73 -43.83
CA GLU A 28 -4.02 0.47 -43.32
C GLU A 28 -3.99 -0.87 -42.56
N ALA A 29 -4.48 -0.86 -41.32
CA ALA A 29 -4.50 -2.05 -40.49
C ALA A 29 -5.62 -2.99 -40.94
N ASP A 30 -5.26 -4.02 -41.69
CA ASP A 30 -6.08 -5.22 -41.86
C ASP A 30 -6.42 -5.79 -40.46
N PRO A 31 -7.70 -6.04 -40.11
CA PRO A 31 -8.12 -6.44 -38.75
C PRO A 31 -7.72 -7.88 -38.35
N SER A 32 -6.66 -8.45 -38.94
CA SER A 32 -6.30 -9.87 -38.87
C SER A 32 -5.41 -10.27 -37.67
N GLY A 33 -5.06 -9.34 -36.77
CA GLY A 33 -4.24 -9.67 -35.60
C GLY A 33 -4.25 -8.63 -34.46
N PRO A 34 -3.74 -9.01 -33.28
CA PRO A 34 -3.60 -8.10 -32.14
C PRO A 34 -2.46 -7.09 -32.35
N LEU A 35 -2.67 -5.86 -31.87
CA LEU A 35 -1.65 -4.81 -31.75
C LEU A 35 -0.64 -5.12 -30.64
N VAL A 36 -1.04 -5.90 -29.63
CA VAL A 36 -0.18 -6.32 -28.52
C VAL A 36 -0.44 -7.80 -28.19
N CYS A 37 0.64 -8.58 -28.03
CA CYS A 37 0.62 -9.93 -27.47
C CYS A 37 1.65 -10.01 -26.33
N VAL A 38 1.22 -10.41 -25.13
CA VAL A 38 2.07 -10.57 -23.95
C VAL A 38 1.77 -11.92 -23.29
N GLY A 39 2.79 -12.79 -23.21
CA GLY A 39 2.66 -14.12 -22.60
C GLY A 39 2.08 -15.21 -23.51
N ILE A 40 2.45 -15.19 -24.80
CA ILE A 40 2.19 -16.27 -25.77
C ILE A 40 3.54 -16.68 -26.37
N SER A 41 3.99 -17.92 -26.17
CA SER A 41 5.34 -18.32 -26.60
C SER A 41 5.48 -18.32 -28.13
N GLY A 42 6.48 -17.58 -28.64
CA GLY A 42 6.76 -17.42 -30.07
C GLY A 42 5.99 -16.31 -30.79
N ASP A 43 5.08 -15.60 -30.10
CA ASP A 43 4.30 -14.47 -30.64
C ASP A 43 4.12 -13.42 -29.55
N GLN A 44 5.16 -12.63 -29.29
CA GLN A 44 5.17 -11.59 -28.24
C GLN A 44 5.62 -10.25 -28.80
N THR A 45 4.90 -9.20 -28.43
CA THR A 45 5.38 -7.83 -28.53
C THR A 45 6.64 -7.67 -27.68
N PRO A 46 7.69 -6.95 -28.14
CA PRO A 46 8.87 -6.68 -27.33
C PRO A 46 8.48 -6.15 -25.95
N MET A 47 9.03 -6.74 -24.89
CA MET A 47 8.69 -6.42 -23.51
C MET A 47 9.90 -6.59 -22.59
N LYS A 48 9.80 -6.07 -21.38
CA LYS A 48 10.79 -6.21 -20.32
C LYS A 48 10.12 -6.39 -18.97
N LEU A 49 10.67 -7.29 -18.15
CA LEU A 49 10.22 -7.50 -16.77
C LEU A 49 10.98 -6.57 -15.83
N HIS A 50 10.26 -6.01 -14.86
CA HIS A 50 10.79 -5.16 -13.80
C HIS A 50 10.26 -5.63 -12.44
N GLY A 51 11.07 -5.48 -11.39
CA GLY A 51 10.74 -5.97 -10.04
C GLY A 51 10.61 -7.49 -10.00
N ASN A 52 9.88 -8.01 -9.01
CA ASN A 52 9.75 -9.45 -8.77
C ASN A 52 8.68 -10.13 -9.64
N ILE A 53 8.65 -9.86 -10.95
CA ILE A 53 7.84 -10.63 -11.90
C ILE A 53 8.68 -11.75 -12.50
N THR A 54 8.20 -12.99 -12.39
CA THR A 54 8.76 -14.14 -13.12
C THR A 54 7.83 -14.56 -14.26
N GLN A 55 8.40 -15.16 -15.31
CA GLN A 55 7.66 -15.75 -16.41
C GLN A 55 7.93 -17.25 -16.43
N ARG A 56 6.87 -18.05 -16.58
CA ARG A 56 6.92 -19.51 -16.76
C ARG A 56 7.18 -19.86 -18.23
N ASP A 57 7.63 -21.09 -18.48
CA ASP A 57 7.89 -21.60 -19.85
C ASP A 57 6.64 -21.61 -20.75
N ASP A 58 5.44 -21.73 -20.15
CA ASP A 58 4.17 -21.62 -20.87
C ASP A 58 3.82 -20.17 -21.28
N GLY A 59 4.60 -19.18 -20.85
CA GLY A 59 4.40 -17.76 -21.10
C GLY A 59 3.65 -17.02 -19.99
N THR A 60 3.11 -17.72 -18.98
CA THR A 60 2.40 -17.14 -17.83
C THR A 60 3.30 -16.27 -16.98
N PHE A 61 2.85 -15.05 -16.68
CA PHE A 61 3.52 -14.18 -15.71
C PHE A 61 2.98 -14.41 -14.31
N ASN A 62 3.89 -14.40 -13.36
CA ASN A 62 3.65 -14.51 -11.95
C ASN A 62 3.93 -13.14 -11.30
N LEU A 63 2.90 -12.55 -10.69
CA LEU A 63 2.95 -11.25 -10.05
C LEU A 63 2.67 -11.42 -8.54
N PRO A 64 3.59 -11.02 -7.65
CA PRO A 64 3.53 -11.36 -6.23
C PRO A 64 2.36 -10.70 -5.50
N ALA A 65 1.88 -11.31 -4.42
CA ALA A 65 0.83 -10.72 -3.57
C ALA A 65 1.31 -9.51 -2.74
N GLY A 66 2.63 -9.38 -2.54
CA GLY A 66 3.29 -8.35 -1.74
C GLY A 66 4.48 -7.71 -2.46
N ALA A 67 5.10 -6.73 -1.81
CA ALA A 67 6.30 -6.05 -2.28
C ALA A 67 7.55 -6.99 -2.22
N PRO A 68 8.63 -6.69 -2.97
CA PRO A 68 8.78 -5.57 -3.90
C PRO A 68 7.97 -5.78 -5.19
N TRP A 69 7.24 -4.74 -5.57
CA TRP A 69 6.34 -4.76 -6.72
C TRP A 69 7.12 -4.75 -8.04
N GLY A 70 6.48 -5.23 -9.10
CA GLY A 70 7.01 -5.24 -10.46
C GLY A 70 6.00 -4.83 -11.51
N TRP A 71 6.44 -4.79 -12.77
CA TRP A 71 5.60 -4.53 -13.94
C TRP A 71 6.24 -5.11 -15.20
N ILE A 72 5.42 -5.32 -16.23
CA ILE A 72 5.87 -5.76 -17.55
C ILE A 72 5.77 -4.54 -18.47
N ALA A 73 6.89 -3.92 -18.82
CA ALA A 73 6.90 -2.81 -19.79
C ALA A 73 6.82 -3.39 -21.21
N VAL A 74 5.89 -2.88 -22.02
CA VAL A 74 5.58 -3.39 -23.36
C VAL A 74 5.85 -2.31 -24.40
N GLY A 75 6.54 -2.69 -25.46
CA GLY A 75 6.99 -1.83 -26.55
C GLY A 75 8.51 -1.86 -26.72
N PRO A 76 9.02 -1.54 -27.94
CA PRO A 76 10.45 -1.51 -28.21
C PRO A 76 11.14 -0.44 -27.35
N ASN A 77 12.20 -0.83 -26.65
CA ASN A 77 12.99 0.03 -25.76
C ASN A 77 12.15 0.75 -24.67
N GLU A 78 11.10 0.10 -24.16
CA GLU A 78 10.23 0.65 -23.09
C GLU A 78 9.60 2.01 -23.46
N ARG A 79 9.27 2.22 -24.74
CA ARG A 79 8.67 3.46 -25.25
C ARG A 79 7.15 3.35 -25.44
N PRO A 80 6.41 4.47 -25.34
CA PRO A 80 4.99 4.51 -25.70
C PRO A 80 4.73 3.93 -27.09
N MET A 81 3.77 3.02 -27.17
CA MET A 81 3.40 2.36 -28.41
C MET A 81 2.37 3.21 -29.15
N ARG A 82 2.82 4.02 -30.12
CA ARG A 82 1.94 4.91 -30.90
C ARG A 82 0.68 4.23 -31.43
N GLN A 83 0.76 2.96 -31.84
CA GLN A 83 -0.41 2.19 -32.33
C GLN A 83 -1.53 1.99 -31.30
N LEU A 84 -1.33 2.32 -30.03
CA LEU A 84 -2.36 2.34 -28.98
C LEU A 84 -3.00 3.73 -28.77
N GLU A 85 -2.55 4.73 -29.52
CA GLU A 85 -3.10 6.08 -29.54
C GLU A 85 -4.12 6.21 -30.67
N GLU A 86 -5.11 7.07 -30.46
CA GLU A 86 -6.19 7.41 -31.41
C GLU A 86 -7.07 6.21 -31.82
N LEU A 87 -7.11 5.16 -31.01
CA LEU A 87 -8.02 4.03 -31.17
C LEU A 87 -9.47 4.48 -30.96
N GLN A 88 -10.24 4.47 -32.06
CA GLN A 88 -11.69 4.68 -32.09
C GLN A 88 -12.43 3.52 -31.44
N SER A 89 -11.90 2.30 -31.58
CA SER A 89 -12.41 1.11 -30.90
C SER A 89 -11.27 0.16 -30.56
N PHE A 90 -11.44 -0.64 -29.51
CA PHE A 90 -10.45 -1.62 -29.08
C PHE A 90 -11.04 -2.78 -28.27
N THR A 91 -10.25 -3.85 -28.13
CA THR A 91 -10.55 -4.99 -27.27
C THR A 91 -9.32 -5.36 -26.46
N ILE A 92 -9.48 -5.51 -25.14
CA ILE A 92 -8.44 -6.07 -24.26
C ILE A 92 -8.93 -7.42 -23.75
N CYS A 93 -8.16 -8.48 -23.94
CA CYS A 93 -8.53 -9.82 -23.47
C CYS A 93 -7.32 -10.64 -22.97
N GLY A 94 -7.60 -11.70 -22.22
CA GLY A 94 -6.57 -12.60 -21.71
C GLY A 94 -7.08 -13.48 -20.57
N TRP A 95 -6.15 -14.12 -19.87
CA TRP A 95 -6.41 -14.93 -18.69
C TRP A 95 -5.85 -14.29 -17.44
N ALA A 96 -6.63 -14.33 -16.36
CA ALA A 96 -6.24 -13.88 -15.03
C ALA A 96 -6.58 -14.93 -13.98
N ARG A 97 -5.67 -15.16 -13.03
CA ARG A 97 -5.87 -15.98 -11.83
C ARG A 97 -5.37 -15.19 -10.62
N PRO A 98 -6.22 -14.40 -9.95
CA PRO A 98 -5.79 -13.64 -8.79
C PRO A 98 -5.46 -14.61 -7.64
N ILE A 99 -4.43 -14.28 -6.87
CA ILE A 99 -4.09 -14.97 -5.60
C ILE A 99 -4.48 -14.11 -4.40
N SER A 100 -4.74 -12.82 -4.63
CA SER A 100 -5.48 -11.93 -3.73
C SER A 100 -6.34 -10.97 -4.58
N LEU A 101 -7.51 -10.60 -4.05
CA LEU A 101 -8.34 -9.51 -4.57
C LEU A 101 -8.16 -8.22 -3.74
N ASP A 102 -7.12 -8.13 -2.91
CA ASP A 102 -6.75 -6.87 -2.27
C ASP A 102 -6.35 -5.83 -3.31
N VAL A 103 -7.04 -4.70 -3.26
CA VAL A 103 -6.79 -3.53 -4.09
C VAL A 103 -6.65 -2.28 -3.24
N GLY A 104 -5.89 -1.31 -3.76
CA GLY A 104 -5.89 0.06 -3.25
C GLY A 104 -6.86 0.98 -4.01
N SER A 105 -6.74 2.30 -3.82
CA SER A 105 -7.59 3.29 -4.51
C SER A 105 -7.48 3.16 -6.03
N GLY A 106 -8.63 3.24 -6.70
CA GLY A 106 -8.74 3.07 -8.14
C GLY A 106 -8.65 1.61 -8.64
N GLY A 107 -8.48 0.62 -7.76
CA GLY A 107 -8.31 -0.78 -8.15
C GLY A 107 -6.86 -1.16 -8.50
N ASN A 108 -6.61 -2.43 -8.83
CA ASN A 108 -5.28 -2.91 -9.23
C ASN A 108 -5.23 -3.26 -10.72
N ARG A 109 -4.08 -2.99 -11.34
CA ARG A 109 -3.91 -2.82 -12.79
C ARG A 109 -3.65 -4.15 -13.49
N ILE A 110 -4.49 -4.48 -14.47
CA ILE A 110 -4.26 -5.58 -15.43
C ILE A 110 -3.48 -5.04 -16.64
N ALA A 111 -3.89 -3.90 -17.19
CA ALA A 111 -3.19 -3.22 -18.29
C ALA A 111 -3.35 -1.69 -18.17
N PHE A 112 -2.26 -0.94 -18.35
CA PHE A 112 -2.21 0.51 -18.14
C PHE A 112 -1.31 1.19 -19.18
N ASN A 113 -1.79 2.21 -19.89
CA ASN A 113 -0.92 3.05 -20.74
C ASN A 113 -1.21 4.56 -20.67
N LEU A 114 -1.91 5.04 -19.63
CA LEU A 114 -2.09 6.48 -19.44
C LEU A 114 -0.73 7.20 -19.27
N ASP A 115 -0.65 8.44 -19.76
CA ASP A 115 0.34 9.43 -19.34
C ASP A 115 -0.21 10.15 -18.09
N TYR A 116 0.25 9.74 -16.92
CA TYR A 116 -0.27 10.09 -15.60
C TYR A 116 -1.78 9.80 -15.42
N ASN A 117 -2.65 10.63 -15.99
CA ASN A 117 -4.10 10.52 -15.88
C ASN A 117 -4.85 10.79 -17.20
N ARG A 118 -4.16 10.84 -18.35
CA ARG A 118 -4.71 11.16 -19.67
C ARG A 118 -4.12 10.28 -20.77
N ALA A 119 -4.74 10.30 -21.96
CA ALA A 119 -4.25 9.67 -23.19
C ALA A 119 -3.92 8.16 -23.06
N GLY A 120 -4.92 7.30 -23.25
CA GLY A 120 -4.75 5.84 -23.18
C GLY A 120 -5.90 5.17 -22.42
N PHE A 121 -5.61 4.04 -21.77
CA PHE A 121 -6.54 3.27 -20.96
C PHE A 121 -5.93 2.77 -19.64
N ASP A 122 -6.81 2.49 -18.67
CA ASP A 122 -6.51 1.82 -17.40
C ASP A 122 -7.55 0.72 -17.17
N LEU A 123 -7.15 -0.55 -17.32
CA LEU A 123 -7.97 -1.73 -17.05
C LEU A 123 -7.61 -2.28 -15.67
N VAL A 124 -8.56 -2.20 -14.75
CA VAL A 124 -8.38 -2.60 -13.34
C VAL A 124 -9.38 -3.65 -12.90
N HIS A 125 -9.07 -4.33 -11.79
CA HIS A 125 -10.06 -5.05 -10.99
C HIS A 125 -10.28 -4.40 -9.62
N HIS A 126 -11.41 -4.73 -8.98
CA HIS A 126 -11.75 -4.33 -7.61
C HIS A 126 -11.81 -5.53 -6.65
N ARG A 127 -12.02 -5.23 -5.36
CA ARG A 127 -12.07 -6.19 -4.24
C ARG A 127 -13.17 -7.25 -4.34
N ASP A 128 -14.27 -6.91 -4.99
CA ASP A 128 -15.40 -7.82 -5.26
C ASP A 128 -15.26 -8.59 -6.58
N GLY A 129 -14.08 -8.56 -7.21
CA GLY A 129 -13.79 -9.33 -8.42
C GLY A 129 -14.41 -8.78 -9.71
N ARG A 130 -15.02 -7.58 -9.71
CA ARG A 130 -15.41 -6.89 -10.96
C ARG A 130 -14.22 -6.23 -11.65
N LEU A 131 -14.32 -6.04 -12.96
CA LEU A 131 -13.37 -5.28 -13.77
C LEU A 131 -13.97 -3.93 -14.17
N ARG A 132 -13.09 -2.96 -14.43
CA ARG A 132 -13.42 -1.59 -14.86
C ARG A 132 -12.42 -1.13 -15.92
N LEU A 133 -12.90 -0.43 -16.94
CA LEU A 133 -12.08 0.12 -18.02
C LEU A 133 -12.20 1.64 -18.04
N ALA A 134 -11.14 2.36 -17.69
CA ALA A 134 -11.07 3.80 -17.92
C ALA A 134 -10.37 4.11 -19.25
N VAL A 135 -10.77 5.18 -19.93
CA VAL A 135 -10.17 5.69 -21.16
C VAL A 135 -9.94 7.18 -20.99
N ASN A 136 -8.70 7.63 -21.21
CA ASN A 136 -8.25 9.03 -21.05
C ASN A 136 -8.41 9.65 -19.65
N GLU A 137 -8.79 8.88 -18.64
CA GLU A 137 -9.01 9.35 -17.28
C GLU A 137 -8.66 8.28 -16.23
N TRP A 138 -8.74 8.66 -14.95
CA TRP A 138 -8.60 7.75 -13.82
C TRP A 138 -9.83 6.85 -13.62
N PRO A 139 -9.66 5.58 -13.22
CA PRO A 139 -10.78 4.66 -13.00
C PRO A 139 -11.64 5.01 -11.79
N ASP A 140 -11.19 5.86 -10.87
CA ASP A 140 -11.89 6.17 -9.61
C ASP A 140 -13.32 6.71 -9.79
N ARG A 141 -13.61 7.40 -10.92
CA ARG A 141 -14.95 7.96 -11.23
C ARG A 141 -15.73 7.21 -12.29
N VAL A 142 -15.11 6.24 -12.97
CA VAL A 142 -15.75 5.48 -14.06
C VAL A 142 -16.75 4.46 -13.49
N GLY A 143 -17.88 4.27 -14.16
CA GLY A 143 -18.99 3.41 -13.71
C GLY A 143 -19.37 2.27 -14.66
N ASN A 144 -18.55 1.98 -15.67
CA ASN A 144 -18.81 1.00 -16.73
C ASN A 144 -18.50 -0.45 -16.34
N ASP A 145 -18.63 -0.79 -15.05
CA ASP A 145 -18.10 -2.04 -14.46
C ASP A 145 -18.75 -3.30 -15.03
N SER A 146 -17.99 -4.39 -15.09
CA SER A 146 -18.57 -5.75 -15.16
C SER A 146 -19.45 -6.04 -13.95
N SER A 147 -20.20 -7.14 -13.97
CA SER A 147 -20.77 -7.68 -12.73
C SER A 147 -19.66 -8.05 -11.73
N SER A 148 -19.98 -8.10 -10.45
CA SER A 148 -19.08 -8.60 -9.40
C SER A 148 -18.91 -10.12 -9.45
N GLY A 149 -17.89 -10.63 -8.76
CA GLY A 149 -17.57 -12.06 -8.65
C GLY A 149 -16.96 -12.70 -9.91
N LYS A 150 -16.43 -11.92 -10.86
CA LYS A 150 -15.89 -12.45 -12.13
C LYS A 150 -14.46 -12.95 -12.00
N LEU A 151 -13.63 -12.23 -11.26
CA LEU A 151 -12.37 -12.75 -10.77
C LEU A 151 -12.58 -13.33 -9.38
N GLU A 152 -12.13 -14.57 -9.19
CA GLU A 152 -12.19 -15.29 -7.93
C GLU A 152 -10.79 -15.79 -7.56
N VAL A 153 -10.42 -15.70 -6.28
CA VAL A 153 -9.09 -16.11 -5.79
C VAL A 153 -8.83 -17.59 -6.13
N GLY A 154 -7.67 -17.85 -6.73
CA GLY A 154 -7.20 -19.18 -7.11
C GLY A 154 -7.79 -19.73 -8.42
N LYS A 155 -8.80 -19.09 -9.02
CA LYS A 155 -9.46 -19.58 -10.26
C LYS A 155 -8.96 -18.85 -11.50
N TRP A 156 -8.72 -19.60 -12.57
CA TRP A 156 -8.44 -19.05 -13.90
C TRP A 156 -9.74 -18.54 -14.54
N THR A 157 -9.82 -17.23 -14.78
CA THR A 157 -10.88 -16.58 -15.55
C THR A 157 -10.31 -16.04 -16.86
N PHE A 158 -10.93 -16.39 -17.99
CA PHE A 158 -10.76 -15.65 -19.23
C PHE A 158 -11.65 -14.41 -19.19
N PHE A 159 -11.08 -13.25 -19.51
CA PHE A 159 -11.81 -11.99 -19.62
C PHE A 159 -11.62 -11.38 -21.02
N ALA A 160 -12.61 -10.65 -21.49
CA ALA A 160 -12.45 -9.67 -22.55
C ALA A 160 -13.34 -8.45 -22.29
N VAL A 161 -12.86 -7.26 -22.63
CA VAL A 161 -13.65 -6.04 -22.71
C VAL A 161 -13.50 -5.45 -24.10
N THR A 162 -14.62 -5.14 -24.76
CA THR A 162 -14.64 -4.37 -26.00
C THR A 162 -15.09 -2.96 -25.71
N TYR A 163 -14.52 -1.99 -26.43
CA TYR A 163 -14.87 -0.58 -26.36
C TYR A 163 -15.04 0.00 -27.76
N ASP A 164 -16.13 0.71 -28.00
CA ASP A 164 -16.43 1.40 -29.26
C ASP A 164 -16.68 2.90 -29.03
N GLY A 165 -15.60 3.68 -29.06
CA GLY A 165 -15.62 5.13 -28.90
C GLY A 165 -16.25 5.89 -30.07
N THR A 166 -16.68 5.22 -31.15
CA THR A 166 -17.54 5.86 -32.16
C THR A 166 -19.01 5.95 -31.72
N LYS A 167 -19.35 5.41 -30.54
CA LYS A 167 -20.67 5.44 -29.91
C LYS A 167 -20.55 5.98 -28.48
N SER A 168 -21.62 6.61 -27.99
CA SER A 168 -21.72 7.10 -26.60
C SER A 168 -22.57 6.21 -25.68
N SER A 169 -23.25 5.20 -26.24
CA SER A 169 -24.12 4.27 -25.50
C SER A 169 -23.96 2.83 -25.97
N ASP A 170 -24.18 1.88 -25.05
CA ASP A 170 -24.08 0.43 -25.28
C ASP A 170 -22.79 0.05 -26.02
N ASN A 171 -21.68 0.67 -25.60
CA ASN A 171 -20.41 0.68 -26.31
C ASN A 171 -19.26 0.00 -25.54
N VAL A 172 -19.47 -0.37 -24.27
CA VAL A 172 -18.58 -1.23 -23.48
C VAL A 172 -19.27 -2.58 -23.29
N HIS A 173 -18.64 -3.67 -23.73
CA HIS A 173 -19.15 -5.02 -23.50
C HIS A 173 -18.13 -5.88 -22.75
N TRP A 174 -18.57 -6.50 -21.66
CA TRP A 174 -17.77 -7.40 -20.84
C TRP A 174 -18.09 -8.86 -21.14
N TYR A 175 -17.05 -9.67 -21.32
CA TYR A 175 -17.17 -11.09 -21.61
C TYR A 175 -16.28 -11.91 -20.69
N PHE A 176 -16.78 -13.06 -20.24
CA PHE A 176 -16.04 -13.96 -19.37
C PHE A 176 -16.24 -15.43 -19.75
N GLY A 177 -15.27 -16.26 -19.39
CA GLY A 177 -15.37 -17.73 -19.43
C GLY A 177 -14.29 -18.35 -18.54
N ASP A 178 -14.30 -19.67 -18.40
CA ASP A 178 -13.36 -20.44 -17.57
C ASP A 178 -12.63 -21.51 -18.41
N PRO A 179 -11.74 -22.35 -17.87
CA PRO A 179 -11.02 -23.38 -18.65
C PRO A 179 -11.92 -24.37 -19.41
N LYS A 180 -13.18 -24.55 -18.98
CA LYS A 180 -14.15 -25.50 -19.53
C LYS A 180 -15.29 -24.83 -20.32
N THR A 181 -15.62 -23.58 -20.02
CA THR A 181 -16.72 -22.85 -20.69
C THR A 181 -16.23 -21.91 -21.79
N ALA A 182 -17.04 -21.70 -22.84
CA ALA A 182 -16.77 -20.67 -23.85
C ALA A 182 -17.02 -19.27 -23.27
N ALA A 183 -16.37 -18.24 -23.85
CA ALA A 183 -16.68 -16.86 -23.47
C ALA A 183 -18.17 -16.53 -23.71
N ALA A 184 -18.78 -15.82 -22.78
CA ALA A 184 -20.15 -15.33 -22.85
C ALA A 184 -20.23 -13.86 -22.42
N LEU A 185 -21.21 -13.13 -22.95
CA LEU A 185 -21.49 -11.75 -22.54
C LEU A 185 -21.97 -11.75 -21.07
N ASP A 186 -21.36 -10.90 -20.26
CA ASP A 186 -21.81 -10.58 -18.91
C ASP A 186 -22.68 -9.34 -18.90
N ARG A 187 -22.17 -8.24 -19.45
CA ARG A 187 -22.80 -6.92 -19.32
C ARG A 187 -22.46 -6.00 -20.49
N THR A 188 -23.45 -5.26 -20.94
CA THR A 188 -23.30 -4.07 -21.80
C THR A 188 -23.46 -2.83 -20.94
N THR A 189 -22.61 -1.82 -21.16
CA THR A 189 -22.67 -0.51 -20.48
C THR A 189 -22.31 0.63 -21.44
N SER A 190 -22.66 1.85 -21.05
CA SER A 190 -22.40 3.09 -21.80
C SER A 190 -21.25 3.87 -21.18
N TYR A 191 -20.29 4.31 -22.00
CA TYR A 191 -19.13 5.08 -21.56
C TYR A 191 -18.63 6.05 -22.65
N ASP A 192 -18.94 7.34 -22.48
CA ASP A 192 -18.69 8.40 -23.46
C ASP A 192 -17.31 9.08 -23.25
N ALA A 193 -16.24 8.29 -23.39
CA ALA A 193 -14.85 8.74 -23.21
C ALA A 193 -14.12 9.12 -24.51
N GLY A 194 -14.73 8.81 -25.67
CA GLY A 194 -14.15 8.99 -27.00
C GLY A 194 -12.92 8.10 -27.27
N PRO A 195 -12.20 8.35 -28.38
CA PRO A 195 -11.00 7.60 -28.75
C PRO A 195 -9.87 7.75 -27.73
N THR A 196 -8.98 6.77 -27.62
CA THR A 196 -7.76 6.92 -26.78
C THR A 196 -6.93 8.12 -27.26
N GLY A 197 -6.50 9.00 -26.36
CA GLY A 197 -5.79 10.23 -26.72
C GLY A 197 -4.36 10.00 -27.23
N ALA A 198 -3.85 10.98 -27.97
CA ALA A 198 -2.46 11.02 -28.42
C ALA A 198 -1.48 11.41 -27.30
N GLY A 199 -0.25 10.88 -27.37
CA GLY A 199 0.77 11.06 -26.32
C GLY A 199 0.50 10.24 -25.07
N SER A 200 0.29 8.94 -25.27
CA SER A 200 0.12 7.95 -24.21
C SER A 200 1.43 7.64 -23.47
N GLY A 201 1.32 7.01 -22.31
CA GLY A 201 2.46 6.47 -21.57
C GLY A 201 2.96 5.14 -22.16
N VAL A 202 3.99 4.58 -21.53
CA VAL A 202 4.44 3.21 -21.83
C VAL A 202 3.33 2.24 -21.43
N LEU A 203 2.99 1.26 -22.28
CA LEU A 203 2.06 0.21 -21.88
C LEU A 203 2.74 -0.67 -20.82
N THR A 204 2.09 -0.84 -19.68
CA THR A 204 2.47 -1.81 -18.66
C THR A 204 1.37 -2.82 -18.42
N ILE A 205 1.74 -4.10 -18.34
CA ILE A 205 0.86 -5.18 -17.87
C ILE A 205 1.13 -5.41 -16.38
N GLY A 206 0.04 -5.58 -15.63
CA GLY A 206 0.07 -5.95 -14.22
C GLY A 206 0.37 -4.83 -13.22
N ASN A 207 0.72 -3.60 -13.64
CA ASN A 207 0.95 -2.47 -12.74
C ASN A 207 0.95 -1.13 -13.52
N TYR A 208 1.21 -0.04 -12.80
CA TYR A 208 1.52 1.28 -13.34
C TYR A 208 2.79 1.33 -14.20
N ASN A 209 2.85 2.35 -15.08
CA ASN A 209 4.04 2.72 -15.83
C ASN A 209 4.85 3.84 -15.12
N PRO A 210 6.08 4.16 -15.57
CA PRO A 210 6.94 5.13 -14.90
C PRO A 210 6.40 6.58 -14.80
N THR A 211 5.37 6.96 -15.56
CA THR A 211 4.79 8.31 -15.48
C THR A 211 4.15 8.59 -14.11
N ILE A 212 3.88 7.53 -13.33
CA ILE A 212 3.09 7.62 -12.10
C ILE A 212 3.69 6.91 -10.88
N HIS A 213 4.81 6.19 -11.03
CA HIS A 213 5.49 5.49 -9.92
C HIS A 213 5.85 6.38 -8.71
N ARG A 214 5.96 7.70 -8.89
CA ARG A 214 6.12 8.67 -7.79
C ARG A 214 4.94 8.67 -6.78
N HIS A 215 3.81 8.09 -7.15
CA HIS A 215 2.63 7.90 -6.30
C HIS A 215 2.50 6.47 -5.76
N GLY A 216 3.53 5.62 -5.95
CA GLY A 216 3.56 4.23 -5.52
C GLY A 216 3.50 3.22 -6.67
N THR A 217 3.75 1.95 -6.32
CA THR A 217 3.72 0.79 -7.23
C THR A 217 2.89 -0.37 -6.67
N ASP A 218 2.11 -0.12 -5.62
CA ASP A 218 1.35 -1.13 -4.86
C ASP A 218 -0.01 -1.52 -5.48
N ARG A 219 -0.40 -0.85 -6.58
CA ARG A 219 -1.58 -1.10 -7.42
C ARG A 219 -1.39 -2.23 -8.43
N GLN A 220 -0.43 -3.13 -8.16
CA GLN A 220 -0.12 -4.27 -9.00
C GLN A 220 -1.25 -5.32 -8.98
N PHE A 221 -1.55 -5.96 -10.11
CA PHE A 221 -2.30 -7.23 -10.10
C PHE A 221 -1.55 -8.27 -9.24
N ARG A 222 -2.30 -9.03 -8.43
CA ARG A 222 -1.74 -10.00 -7.47
C ARG A 222 -2.16 -11.40 -7.89
N GLY A 223 -1.28 -12.13 -8.57
CA GLY A 223 -1.56 -13.47 -9.08
C GLY A 223 -0.92 -13.74 -10.44
N GLN A 224 -1.57 -14.55 -11.26
CA GLN A 224 -1.06 -14.94 -12.58
C GLN A 224 -1.82 -14.24 -13.71
N LEU A 225 -1.09 -13.74 -14.72
CA LEU A 225 -1.63 -13.18 -15.96
C LEU A 225 -1.03 -13.95 -17.16
N HIS A 226 -1.85 -14.24 -18.16
CA HIS A 226 -1.42 -15.01 -19.34
C HIS A 226 -2.15 -14.56 -20.61
N ALA A 227 -1.45 -14.59 -21.75
CA ALA A 227 -1.95 -14.24 -23.08
C ALA A 227 -2.75 -12.93 -23.16
N ILE A 228 -2.24 -11.87 -22.53
CA ILE A 228 -2.83 -10.53 -22.57
C ILE A 228 -2.67 -9.96 -23.97
N ARG A 229 -3.78 -9.57 -24.58
CA ARG A 229 -3.87 -9.09 -25.96
C ARG A 229 -4.65 -7.79 -26.05
N VAL A 230 -4.21 -6.90 -26.95
CA VAL A 230 -4.93 -5.68 -27.31
C VAL A 230 -5.16 -5.68 -28.82
N PHE A 231 -6.40 -5.49 -29.24
CA PHE A 231 -6.82 -5.27 -30.62
C PHE A 231 -7.36 -3.84 -30.73
N GLY A 232 -7.26 -3.19 -31.89
CA GLY A 232 -7.77 -1.83 -32.03
C GLY A 232 -7.86 -1.34 -33.46
N SER A 233 -8.78 -0.39 -33.69
CA SER A 233 -8.93 0.35 -34.94
C SER A 233 -8.91 1.85 -34.67
N ARG A 234 -8.23 2.63 -35.52
CA ARG A 234 -8.22 4.10 -35.50
C ARG A 234 -9.26 4.74 -36.43
N THR A 235 -9.99 3.94 -37.20
CA THR A 235 -10.84 4.42 -38.30
C THR A 235 -12.30 3.99 -38.17
N GLY A 236 -12.63 3.07 -37.27
CA GLY A 236 -13.98 2.57 -37.08
C GLY A 236 -14.12 1.64 -35.87
N SER A 237 -15.19 0.85 -35.85
CA SER A 237 -15.60 -0.02 -34.74
C SER A 237 -14.95 -1.41 -34.75
N ASP A 238 -14.14 -1.77 -35.74
CA ASP A 238 -13.60 -3.13 -35.94
C ASP A 238 -12.61 -3.58 -34.84
N GLY A 239 -12.10 -2.64 -34.03
CA GLY A 239 -11.32 -2.95 -32.83
C GLY A 239 -12.17 -3.51 -31.70
N ALA A 240 -13.48 -3.27 -31.68
CA ALA A 240 -14.45 -3.88 -30.76
C ALA A 240 -14.89 -5.25 -31.29
N LEU A 241 -14.14 -6.31 -30.94
CA LEU A 241 -14.29 -7.64 -31.51
C LEU A 241 -15.66 -8.28 -31.27
N SER A 242 -16.09 -9.09 -32.22
CA SER A 242 -17.29 -9.92 -32.07
C SER A 242 -17.11 -11.00 -30.99
N LEU A 243 -18.21 -11.43 -30.36
CA LEU A 243 -18.22 -12.56 -29.43
C LEU A 243 -17.66 -13.85 -30.08
N GLN A 244 -17.86 -14.05 -31.37
CA GLN A 244 -17.32 -15.20 -32.10
C GLN A 244 -15.78 -15.14 -32.14
N SER A 245 -15.22 -14.00 -32.53
CA SER A 245 -13.76 -13.77 -32.53
C SER A 245 -13.17 -13.90 -31.12
N ILE A 246 -13.85 -13.37 -30.09
CA ILE A 246 -13.43 -13.51 -28.68
C ILE A 246 -13.39 -14.99 -28.25
N ARG A 247 -14.37 -15.81 -28.69
CA ARG A 247 -14.38 -17.26 -28.44
C ARG A 247 -13.23 -17.98 -29.15
N GLU A 248 -12.92 -17.62 -30.38
CA GLU A 248 -11.79 -18.16 -31.14
C GLU A 248 -10.45 -17.80 -30.46
N PHE A 249 -10.28 -16.55 -30.02
CA PHE A 249 -9.10 -16.11 -29.29
C PHE A 249 -8.94 -16.74 -27.90
N LYS A 250 -10.05 -17.14 -27.26
CA LYS A 250 -10.04 -17.98 -26.03
C LYS A 250 -9.69 -19.44 -26.33
N ALA A 251 -10.22 -20.00 -27.42
CA ALA A 251 -10.07 -21.41 -27.77
C ALA A 251 -8.69 -21.74 -28.38
N ASN A 252 -7.91 -20.73 -28.77
CA ASN A 252 -6.53 -20.92 -29.24
C ASN A 252 -5.65 -21.53 -28.12
N ALA A 253 -5.24 -22.78 -28.31
CA ALA A 253 -4.41 -23.52 -27.36
C ALA A 253 -3.06 -22.86 -27.05
N LYS A 254 -2.49 -22.06 -27.97
CA LYS A 254 -1.25 -21.29 -27.72
C LYS A 254 -1.45 -20.14 -26.74
N ALA A 255 -2.69 -19.73 -26.51
CA ALA A 255 -3.09 -18.62 -25.64
C ALA A 255 -3.83 -19.11 -24.38
N SER A 256 -3.65 -20.38 -24.03
CA SER A 256 -4.20 -21.01 -22.83
C SER A 256 -3.06 -21.30 -21.85
N PRO A 257 -3.13 -20.85 -20.58
CA PRO A 257 -2.14 -21.20 -19.58
C PRO A 257 -2.23 -22.69 -19.23
N ASP A 258 -1.17 -23.22 -18.61
CA ASP A 258 -1.28 -24.49 -17.90
C ASP A 258 -2.25 -24.34 -16.70
N PHE A 259 -3.49 -24.78 -16.91
CA PHE A 259 -4.55 -24.78 -15.90
C PHE A 259 -4.31 -25.76 -14.75
N THR A 260 -3.37 -26.70 -14.89
CA THR A 260 -3.06 -27.72 -13.89
C THR A 260 -1.91 -27.33 -12.96
N ALA A 261 -1.12 -26.32 -13.34
CA ALA A 261 -0.04 -25.83 -12.50
C ALA A 261 -0.52 -25.25 -11.17
N ASP A 262 0.14 -25.68 -10.10
CA ASP A 262 0.07 -25.05 -8.80
C ASP A 262 0.54 -23.58 -8.88
N VAL A 263 -0.02 -22.76 -7.99
CA VAL A 263 0.49 -21.41 -7.77
C VAL A 263 1.77 -21.53 -6.94
N PRO A 264 2.91 -21.01 -7.40
CA PRO A 264 4.14 -20.99 -6.61
C PRO A 264 3.93 -20.33 -5.23
N ALA A 265 4.34 -21.02 -4.17
CA ALA A 265 4.05 -20.63 -2.78
C ALA A 265 4.71 -19.29 -2.38
N ASP A 266 5.76 -18.88 -3.08
CA ASP A 266 6.42 -17.58 -2.96
C ASP A 266 5.57 -16.42 -3.51
N LEU A 267 4.69 -16.65 -4.48
CA LEU A 267 3.68 -15.66 -4.88
C LEU A 267 2.61 -15.51 -3.81
N VAL A 268 2.23 -16.64 -3.19
CA VAL A 268 1.32 -16.72 -2.04
C VAL A 268 2.08 -16.44 -0.73
N ARG A 269 3.20 -15.70 -0.77
CA ARG A 269 3.70 -14.97 0.40
C ARG A 269 2.70 -13.88 0.76
N THR A 270 1.65 -14.32 1.43
CA THR A 270 0.97 -13.53 2.43
C THR A 270 2.03 -12.95 3.37
N ALA A 271 2.10 -11.61 3.42
CA ALA A 271 2.23 -11.01 4.73
C ALA A 271 1.15 -11.66 5.61
N THR A 272 1.51 -12.09 6.82
CA THR A 272 0.54 -12.78 7.68
C THR A 272 -0.49 -11.73 8.10
N THR A 273 -1.54 -11.58 7.29
CA THR A 273 -2.53 -10.52 7.43
C THR A 273 -3.49 -10.91 8.54
N THR A 274 -3.03 -10.76 9.78
CA THR A 274 -3.88 -10.45 10.93
C THR A 274 -4.43 -9.02 10.78
N GLN A 275 -5.22 -8.80 9.73
CA GLN A 275 -6.15 -7.69 9.67
C GLN A 275 -7.57 -8.22 9.72
N SER A 276 -8.29 -7.82 10.76
CA SER A 276 -9.74 -7.88 10.83
C SER A 276 -10.34 -6.91 9.80
N SER A 277 -10.32 -7.30 8.52
CA SER A 277 -11.06 -6.61 7.45
C SER A 277 -12.57 -6.89 7.52
N GLY A 278 -12.99 -7.86 8.34
CA GLY A 278 -14.37 -8.03 8.77
C GLY A 278 -14.66 -7.20 10.03
N GLY A 279 -15.70 -6.36 9.96
CA GLY A 279 -16.24 -5.66 11.12
C GLY A 279 -17.08 -6.61 12.00
N SER A 280 -16.43 -7.57 12.64
CA SER A 280 -17.00 -8.45 13.67
C SER A 280 -16.15 -8.35 14.94
N ASN A 281 -16.76 -7.98 16.06
CA ASN A 281 -16.08 -7.76 17.35
C ASN A 281 -15.63 -9.07 18.06
N GLU A 282 -15.39 -10.14 17.32
CA GLU A 282 -14.91 -11.41 17.89
C GLU A 282 -13.38 -11.46 17.81
N ALA A 283 -12.74 -11.52 18.97
CA ALA A 283 -11.32 -11.81 19.06
C ALA A 283 -11.03 -13.22 18.50
N VAL A 284 -9.97 -13.35 17.70
CA VAL A 284 -9.54 -14.66 17.20
C VAL A 284 -8.98 -15.47 18.37
N VAL A 285 -9.78 -16.39 18.89
CA VAL A 285 -9.40 -17.28 19.98
C VAL A 285 -8.21 -18.14 19.54
N GLY A 286 -7.11 -18.09 20.31
CA GLY A 286 -5.89 -18.84 20.02
C GLY A 286 -4.74 -18.04 19.40
N VAL A 287 -4.89 -16.72 19.17
CA VAL A 287 -3.73 -15.86 18.86
C VAL A 287 -2.92 -15.62 20.14
N SER A 288 -1.78 -16.31 20.26
CA SER A 288 -0.79 -16.03 21.29
C SER A 288 0.01 -14.79 20.95
N VAL A 289 -0.16 -13.71 21.71
CA VAL A 289 0.82 -12.61 21.74
C VAL A 289 2.00 -13.08 22.59
N SER A 290 3.22 -12.92 22.09
CA SER A 290 4.42 -13.17 22.88
C SER A 290 4.42 -12.24 24.11
N GLN A 291 4.40 -12.84 25.30
CA GLN A 291 4.47 -12.11 26.57
C GLN A 291 5.94 -11.90 26.97
N PRO A 292 6.27 -10.85 27.74
CA PRO A 292 7.59 -10.70 28.36
C PRO A 292 7.97 -11.92 29.20
N ALA A 293 9.26 -12.12 29.43
CA ALA A 293 9.71 -13.19 30.31
C ALA A 293 9.29 -12.88 31.77
N PRO A 294 8.95 -13.89 32.59
CA PRO A 294 8.64 -13.65 34.00
C PRO A 294 9.81 -12.94 34.71
N GLY A 295 9.56 -11.74 35.24
CA GLY A 295 10.56 -10.92 35.90
C GLY A 295 11.33 -9.93 35.01
N THR A 296 10.90 -9.72 33.76
CA THR A 296 11.39 -8.61 32.90
C THR A 296 10.25 -7.66 32.59
N PHE A 297 10.48 -6.35 32.70
CA PHE A 297 9.55 -5.36 32.15
C PHE A 297 9.58 -5.40 30.61
N PRO A 298 8.48 -5.04 29.92
CA PRO A 298 8.51 -4.87 28.48
C PRO A 298 9.27 -3.58 28.13
N ARG A 299 10.15 -3.65 27.13
CA ARG A 299 10.87 -2.49 26.60
C ARG A 299 9.94 -1.70 25.69
N ILE A 300 9.85 -0.38 25.85
CA ILE A 300 8.90 0.45 25.09
C ILE A 300 9.53 1.69 24.46
N ILE A 301 9.04 2.07 23.28
CA ILE A 301 9.27 3.38 22.67
C ILE A 301 7.91 3.98 22.31
N ALA A 302 7.58 5.15 22.85
CA ALA A 302 6.38 5.90 22.49
C ALA A 302 6.69 6.94 21.40
N THR A 303 5.89 6.99 20.33
CA THR A 303 5.94 8.04 19.30
C THR A 303 4.66 8.87 19.33
N THR A 304 4.77 10.17 19.63
CA THR A 304 3.67 11.09 19.96
C THR A 304 3.71 12.35 19.10
N ASP A 305 2.57 12.85 18.61
CA ASP A 305 2.44 14.12 17.88
C ASP A 305 1.89 15.27 18.75
N GLY A 306 1.59 14.97 20.01
CA GLY A 306 1.30 15.98 21.03
C GLY A 306 -0.07 16.63 20.88
N GLU A 307 -1.09 15.91 20.39
CA GLU A 307 -2.49 16.33 20.53
C GLU A 307 -2.86 16.39 22.03
N ILE A 308 -4.03 16.97 22.33
CA ILE A 308 -4.51 17.10 23.71
C ILE A 308 -4.63 15.71 24.38
N ASP A 309 -5.01 14.65 23.64
CA ASP A 309 -5.00 13.28 24.18
C ASP A 309 -3.61 12.70 24.39
N ASP A 310 -2.60 12.98 23.56
CA ASP A 310 -1.22 12.56 23.88
C ASP A 310 -0.80 13.14 25.22
N ARG A 311 -1.07 14.44 25.44
CA ARG A 311 -0.68 15.14 26.67
C ARG A 311 -1.47 14.65 27.88
N CYS A 312 -2.74 14.27 27.70
CA CYS A 312 -3.53 13.60 28.74
C CYS A 312 -3.03 12.17 29.02
N SER A 313 -2.68 11.40 27.98
CA SER A 313 -2.14 10.04 28.08
C SER A 313 -0.77 10.04 28.75
N MET A 314 0.08 11.02 28.43
CA MET A 314 1.43 11.18 29.00
C MET A 314 1.41 11.44 30.51
N VAL A 315 0.41 12.18 31.04
CA VAL A 315 0.22 12.32 32.50
C VAL A 315 0.05 10.94 33.15
N ARG A 316 -0.72 10.02 32.54
CA ARG A 316 -0.86 8.65 33.04
C ARG A 316 0.40 7.83 32.81
N PHE A 317 1.01 7.91 31.63
CA PHE A 317 2.25 7.22 31.29
C PHE A 317 3.33 7.48 32.33
N LEU A 318 3.55 8.75 32.70
CA LEU A 318 4.52 9.14 33.73
C LEU A 318 4.16 8.58 35.12
N LEU A 319 2.88 8.47 35.46
CA LEU A 319 2.41 7.84 36.71
C LEU A 319 2.54 6.30 36.74
N TYR A 320 2.83 5.67 35.60
CA TYR A 320 3.03 4.22 35.44
C TYR A 320 4.44 3.89 34.91
N ALA A 321 5.36 4.85 34.91
CA ALA A 321 6.69 4.71 34.33
C ALA A 321 7.59 3.67 35.05
N ASN A 322 7.16 3.12 36.18
CA ASN A 322 7.78 1.98 36.88
C ASN A 322 7.48 0.62 36.22
N GLU A 323 6.45 0.52 35.38
CA GLU A 323 5.99 -0.76 34.81
C GLU A 323 6.75 -1.16 33.52
N TRP A 324 7.65 -0.32 33.02
CA TRP A 324 8.24 -0.43 31.68
C TRP A 324 9.72 -0.02 31.62
N ASP A 325 10.50 -0.74 30.82
CA ASP A 325 11.82 -0.29 30.40
C ASP A 325 11.66 0.72 29.25
N ILE A 326 11.56 2.01 29.60
CA ILE A 326 11.40 3.09 28.62
C ILE A 326 12.70 3.28 27.84
N GLU A 327 12.66 3.01 26.53
CA GLU A 327 13.80 3.16 25.61
C GLU A 327 13.76 4.47 24.82
N GLY A 328 12.59 5.12 24.73
CA GLY A 328 12.43 6.42 24.10
C GLY A 328 11.01 7.00 24.17
N ILE A 329 10.92 8.32 24.23
CA ILE A 329 9.70 9.10 24.04
C ILE A 329 10.00 10.08 22.89
N ILE A 330 9.29 9.95 21.77
CA ILE A 330 9.73 10.49 20.49
C ILE A 330 8.65 11.36 19.87
N HIS A 331 8.96 12.62 19.59
CA HIS A 331 8.06 13.50 18.85
C HIS A 331 7.95 13.07 17.39
N CYS A 332 6.75 12.92 16.86
CA CYS A 332 6.47 12.58 15.47
C CYS A 332 5.38 13.50 14.90
N SER A 333 4.91 13.23 13.68
CA SER A 333 3.78 13.94 13.08
C SER A 333 2.63 12.97 12.80
N SER A 334 1.41 13.47 12.77
CA SER A 334 0.22 12.75 12.32
C SER A 334 -0.61 13.58 11.35
N LYS A 335 -1.74 13.05 10.86
CA LYS A 335 -2.75 13.84 10.11
C LYS A 335 -3.46 14.92 10.94
N PHE A 336 -3.27 14.98 12.26
CA PHE A 336 -3.86 15.98 13.15
C PHE A 336 -2.83 17.05 13.56
N HIS A 337 -1.59 16.65 13.89
CA HIS A 337 -0.52 17.57 14.29
C HIS A 337 0.76 17.40 13.45
N TRP A 338 1.28 18.49 12.88
CA TRP A 338 2.62 18.54 12.28
C TRP A 338 3.23 19.95 12.30
N LYS A 339 4.55 20.01 12.46
CA LYS A 339 5.34 21.23 12.66
C LYS A 339 5.38 22.15 11.44
N GLY A 340 5.42 21.57 10.24
CA GLY A 340 5.72 22.29 9.00
C GLY A 340 7.19 22.66 8.86
N ASP A 341 7.56 23.23 7.72
CA ASP A 341 8.91 23.67 7.37
C ASP A 341 9.04 25.20 7.25
N GLY A 342 7.93 25.93 7.44
CA GLY A 342 7.83 27.37 7.25
C GLY A 342 7.87 27.83 5.77
N ARG A 343 7.74 26.89 4.82
CA ARG A 343 7.83 27.12 3.37
C ARG A 343 6.70 26.38 2.64
N ASP A 344 6.95 25.13 2.24
CA ASP A 344 6.06 24.34 1.39
C ASP A 344 5.05 23.53 2.22
N VAL A 345 5.39 23.23 3.48
CA VAL A 345 4.53 22.58 4.47
C VAL A 345 4.18 23.59 5.57
N LYS A 346 2.93 24.06 5.55
CA LYS A 346 2.37 24.90 6.61
C LYS A 346 2.20 24.08 7.89
N GLN A 347 2.53 24.67 9.04
CA GLN A 347 2.22 24.12 10.37
C GLN A 347 0.72 23.81 10.51
N HIS A 348 0.39 22.70 11.16
CA HIS A 348 -0.98 22.37 11.56
C HIS A 348 -0.99 21.92 13.03
N ASN A 349 -1.62 22.74 13.88
CA ASN A 349 -1.90 22.49 15.31
C ASN A 349 -0.72 22.07 16.22
N TRP A 350 0.51 22.05 15.72
CA TRP A 350 1.72 21.64 16.44
C TRP A 350 1.84 22.30 17.82
N ALA A 351 1.97 21.48 18.86
CA ALA A 351 2.04 21.88 20.28
C ALA A 351 3.44 22.35 20.72
N ASP A 352 4.36 22.53 19.77
CA ASP A 352 5.81 22.53 19.99
C ASP A 352 6.31 21.22 20.64
N GLU A 353 7.62 21.11 20.91
CA GLU A 353 8.22 19.95 21.58
C GLU A 353 8.32 20.16 23.11
N VAL A 354 8.25 21.42 23.56
CA VAL A 354 8.44 21.86 24.96
C VAL A 354 7.41 21.29 25.95
N TRP A 355 6.21 20.90 25.49
CA TRP A 355 5.16 20.39 26.40
C TRP A 355 5.59 19.13 27.16
N LEU A 356 6.46 18.31 26.57
CA LEU A 356 6.93 17.07 27.19
C LEU A 356 7.94 17.37 28.30
N ASP A 357 8.85 18.32 28.07
CA ASP A 357 9.75 18.84 29.10
C ASP A 357 8.96 19.42 30.29
N GLU A 358 7.88 20.17 30.02
CA GLU A 358 7.00 20.70 31.06
C GLU A 358 6.36 19.59 31.90
N GLN A 359 5.87 18.51 31.28
CA GLN A 359 5.30 17.38 32.02
C GLN A 359 6.36 16.58 32.79
N ILE A 360 7.57 16.40 32.25
CA ILE A 360 8.67 15.74 32.96
C ILE A 360 9.15 16.59 34.15
N ASN A 361 9.13 17.92 34.04
CA ASN A 361 9.39 18.82 35.18
C ASN A 361 8.34 18.66 36.30
N LEU A 362 7.05 18.49 35.93
CA LEU A 362 6.00 18.21 36.92
C LEU A 362 6.07 16.79 37.50
N TYR A 363 6.60 15.84 36.74
CA TYR A 363 6.92 14.50 37.23
C TYR A 363 8.09 14.52 38.23
N GLU A 364 9.12 15.34 38.01
CA GLU A 364 10.21 15.54 38.97
C GLU A 364 9.72 16.05 40.33
N GLU A 365 8.72 16.94 40.36
CA GLU A 365 8.04 17.38 41.59
C GLU A 365 7.27 16.23 42.30
N ALA A 366 6.81 15.22 41.55
CA ALA A 366 6.08 14.06 42.07
C ALA A 366 7.01 12.89 42.47
N TYR A 367 8.18 12.78 41.85
CA TYR A 367 9.13 11.67 41.97
C TYR A 367 9.49 11.29 43.43
N PRO A 368 9.73 12.22 44.37
CA PRO A 368 10.04 11.88 45.76
C PRO A 368 8.92 11.14 46.50
N ASN A 369 7.67 11.21 46.01
CA ASN A 369 6.55 10.43 46.53
C ASN A 369 6.40 9.12 45.77
N LEU A 370 6.46 9.15 44.43
CA LEU A 370 6.32 7.95 43.58
C LEU A 370 7.37 6.88 43.92
N SER A 371 8.64 7.29 44.11
CA SER A 371 9.75 6.42 44.52
C SER A 371 9.63 5.81 45.93
N GLN A 372 8.66 6.23 46.74
CA GLN A 372 8.32 5.56 48.01
C GLN A 372 7.28 4.44 47.83
N HIS A 373 6.59 4.40 46.69
CA HIS A 373 5.59 3.38 46.35
C HIS A 373 6.18 2.24 45.51
N ASP A 374 7.13 2.55 44.63
CA ASP A 374 7.88 1.56 43.84
C ASP A 374 9.31 2.06 43.56
N GLU A 375 10.31 1.17 43.64
CA GLU A 375 11.71 1.48 43.31
C GLU A 375 11.94 1.54 41.79
N GLY A 376 11.04 0.98 40.97
CA GLY A 376 11.13 0.95 39.51
C GLY A 376 10.92 2.30 38.82
N PHE A 377 10.43 3.33 39.52
CA PHE A 377 10.21 4.64 38.90
C PHE A 377 11.53 5.29 38.42
N PRO A 378 11.65 5.65 37.13
CA PRO A 378 12.84 6.31 36.60
C PRO A 378 12.95 7.75 37.08
N THR A 379 14.17 8.26 37.28
CA THR A 379 14.34 9.70 37.61
C THR A 379 13.96 10.57 36.41
N ALA A 380 13.52 11.81 36.66
CA ALA A 380 13.24 12.78 35.60
C ALA A 380 14.45 13.00 34.66
N ASP A 381 15.67 13.01 35.20
CA ASP A 381 16.92 13.08 34.43
C ASP A 381 17.25 11.83 33.61
N ALA A 382 16.65 10.67 33.92
CA ALA A 382 16.70 9.50 33.05
C ALA A 382 15.70 9.69 31.89
N LEU A 383 14.46 10.09 32.19
CA LEU A 383 13.42 10.34 31.19
C LEU A 383 13.83 11.42 30.17
N ARG A 384 14.40 12.55 30.61
CA ARG A 384 14.89 13.64 29.72
C ARG A 384 15.91 13.16 28.69
N LYS A 385 16.76 12.18 29.04
CA LYS A 385 17.77 11.60 28.12
C LYS A 385 17.16 10.64 27.09
N LEU A 386 15.89 10.28 27.27
CA LEU A 386 15.14 9.38 26.41
C LEU A 386 14.13 10.16 25.54
N VAL A 387 14.12 11.51 25.59
CA VAL A 387 13.33 12.35 24.70
C VAL A 387 14.07 12.59 23.39
N TYR A 388 13.41 12.34 22.25
CA TYR A 388 14.00 12.54 20.92
C TYR A 388 13.04 13.22 19.94
N THR A 389 13.57 14.04 19.03
CA THR A 389 12.82 14.54 17.88
C THR A 389 12.85 13.50 16.74
N GLY A 390 11.69 13.08 16.26
CA GLY A 390 11.49 12.26 15.07
C GLY A 390 11.08 13.08 13.84
N ASN A 391 10.38 12.45 12.90
CA ASN A 391 9.89 13.09 11.68
C ASN A 391 8.63 13.94 11.98
N VAL A 392 8.82 15.16 12.47
CA VAL A 392 7.74 16.08 12.90
C VAL A 392 7.22 17.03 11.81
N VAL A 393 7.92 17.13 10.67
CA VAL A 393 7.71 18.21 9.68
C VAL A 393 6.39 18.08 8.92
N ASN A 394 6.04 16.89 8.45
CA ASN A 394 4.86 16.67 7.60
C ASN A 394 4.32 15.24 7.71
N VAL A 395 3.00 15.10 7.52
CA VAL A 395 2.25 13.84 7.62
C VAL A 395 2.87 12.74 6.76
N GLY A 396 3.36 11.68 7.40
CA GLY A 396 3.95 10.54 6.70
C GLY A 396 5.33 10.82 6.07
N ASP A 397 6.04 11.87 6.49
CA ASP A 397 7.39 12.16 6.00
C ASP A 397 8.42 11.14 6.51
N MET A 398 9.20 10.58 5.58
CA MET A 398 10.29 9.62 5.82
C MET A 398 11.60 10.06 5.16
N ILE A 399 11.73 11.33 4.75
CA ILE A 399 12.88 11.81 3.96
C ILE A 399 14.15 11.86 4.81
N GLN A 400 14.06 12.41 6.03
CA GLN A 400 15.21 12.67 6.89
C GLN A 400 15.42 11.57 7.93
N ASP A 401 16.68 11.19 8.16
CA ASP A 401 17.11 10.58 9.41
C ASP A 401 16.98 11.61 10.54
N THR A 402 16.57 11.16 11.72
CA THR A 402 16.27 11.99 12.89
C THR A 402 16.79 11.29 14.15
N PRO A 403 17.10 12.03 15.24
CA PRO A 403 17.49 11.40 16.52
C PRO A 403 16.48 10.33 16.98
N GLY A 404 15.19 10.56 16.76
CA GLY A 404 14.13 9.58 17.06
C GLY A 404 14.20 8.32 16.20
N SER A 405 14.34 8.44 14.86
CA SER A 405 14.51 7.26 14.00
C SER A 405 15.79 6.50 14.32
N ASP A 406 16.84 7.22 14.69
CA ASP A 406 18.17 6.64 14.94
C ASP A 406 18.17 5.87 16.26
N ARG A 407 17.53 6.40 17.30
CA ARG A 407 17.29 5.69 18.56
C ARG A 407 16.49 4.40 18.36
N ILE A 408 15.46 4.41 17.51
CA ILE A 408 14.70 3.18 17.17
C ILE A 408 15.63 2.17 16.49
N VAL A 409 16.52 2.59 15.59
CA VAL A 409 17.50 1.67 14.97
C VAL A 409 18.44 1.06 16.02
N GLU A 410 18.99 1.86 16.93
CA GLU A 410 19.87 1.37 18.01
C GLU A 410 19.18 0.27 18.84
N VAL A 411 17.98 0.56 19.36
CA VAL A 411 17.23 -0.33 20.27
C VAL A 411 16.79 -1.63 19.59
N LEU A 412 16.44 -1.56 18.29
CA LEU A 412 16.03 -2.75 17.54
C LEU A 412 17.22 -3.61 17.11
N LEU A 413 18.40 -3.02 16.91
CA LEU A 413 19.61 -3.74 16.54
C LEU A 413 20.45 -4.24 17.74
N ASP A 414 20.24 -3.71 18.95
CA ASP A 414 20.97 -4.17 20.14
C ASP A 414 20.72 -5.66 20.47
N ASP A 415 21.64 -6.25 21.23
CA ASP A 415 21.60 -7.66 21.64
C ASP A 415 20.86 -7.87 22.98
N GLU A 416 20.28 -6.82 23.57
CA GLU A 416 19.52 -6.94 24.81
C GLU A 416 18.24 -7.77 24.56
N PRO A 417 17.91 -8.72 25.46
CA PRO A 417 16.80 -9.64 25.29
C PRO A 417 15.44 -8.94 25.46
N GLY A 418 14.37 -9.67 25.14
CA GLY A 418 13.00 -9.18 25.29
C GLY A 418 12.43 -8.52 24.03
N LEU A 419 11.14 -8.21 24.10
CA LEU A 419 10.39 -7.56 23.02
C LEU A 419 10.43 -6.04 23.20
N VAL A 420 10.45 -5.32 22.09
CA VAL A 420 10.38 -3.85 22.04
C VAL A 420 9.03 -3.44 21.47
N TYR A 421 8.17 -2.82 22.28
CA TYR A 421 6.89 -2.29 21.84
C TYR A 421 7.05 -0.86 21.33
N LEU A 422 6.77 -0.66 20.04
CA LEU A 422 6.75 0.63 19.37
C LEU A 422 5.31 1.17 19.41
N GLN A 423 5.02 2.00 20.40
CA GLN A 423 3.70 2.54 20.70
C GLN A 423 3.46 3.79 19.85
N VAL A 424 2.50 3.71 18.93
CA VAL A 424 2.23 4.77 17.94
C VAL A 424 0.97 5.52 18.34
N TRP A 425 1.18 6.68 18.95
CA TRP A 425 0.13 7.61 19.38
C TRP A 425 -0.20 8.53 18.19
N GLY A 426 0.84 9.09 17.56
CA GLY A 426 0.75 9.85 16.31
C GLY A 426 0.88 9.01 15.04
N GLY A 427 1.67 9.48 14.08
CA GLY A 427 1.93 8.76 12.82
C GLY A 427 3.07 7.73 12.91
N THR A 428 3.03 6.70 12.06
CA THR A 428 4.09 5.68 11.99
C THR A 428 5.38 6.15 11.31
N ASN A 429 5.44 7.39 10.79
CA ASN A 429 6.51 7.82 9.89
C ASN A 429 7.95 7.71 10.44
N THR A 430 8.15 7.97 11.72
CA THR A 430 9.47 7.91 12.36
C THR A 430 9.94 6.45 12.54
N ILE A 431 9.01 5.55 12.88
CA ILE A 431 9.25 4.10 12.90
C ILE A 431 9.51 3.59 11.48
N ALA A 432 8.72 4.05 10.50
CA ALA A 432 8.89 3.70 9.10
C ALA A 432 10.29 4.12 8.59
N ARG A 433 10.79 5.31 8.98
CA ARG A 433 12.15 5.76 8.70
C ARG A 433 13.21 4.84 9.31
N ALA A 434 13.08 4.50 10.60
CA ALA A 434 14.01 3.60 11.29
C ALA A 434 14.07 2.21 10.62
N LEU A 435 12.90 1.63 10.34
CA LEU A 435 12.77 0.38 9.60
C LEU A 435 13.34 0.48 8.17
N TRP A 436 13.21 1.63 7.50
CA TRP A 436 13.86 1.88 6.22
C TRP A 436 15.39 1.86 6.33
N LYS A 437 15.98 2.51 7.35
CA LYS A 437 17.43 2.45 7.60
C LYS A 437 17.89 1.01 7.79
N ILE A 438 17.22 0.23 8.65
CA ILE A 438 17.56 -1.19 8.90
C ILE A 438 17.47 -2.01 7.62
N GLN A 439 16.38 -1.88 6.84
CA GLN A 439 16.21 -2.62 5.58
C GLN A 439 17.37 -2.37 4.58
N HIS A 440 17.92 -1.16 4.55
CA HIS A 440 18.93 -0.77 3.55
C HIS A 440 20.38 -0.86 4.05
N GLN A 441 20.61 -0.75 5.36
CA GLN A 441 21.95 -0.72 5.98
C GLN A 441 22.29 -2.02 6.73
N HIS A 442 21.27 -2.73 7.23
CA HIS A 442 21.39 -3.97 8.00
C HIS A 442 20.37 -5.04 7.53
N PRO A 443 20.33 -5.38 6.22
CA PRO A 443 19.34 -6.30 5.64
C PRO A 443 19.39 -7.72 6.25
N ASP A 444 20.54 -8.13 6.75
CA ASP A 444 20.76 -9.38 7.50
C ASP A 444 20.05 -9.41 8.86
N GLN A 445 19.83 -8.24 9.48
CA GLN A 445 19.19 -8.11 10.79
C GLN A 445 17.66 -7.99 10.72
N MET A 446 17.06 -7.93 9.52
CA MET A 446 15.60 -7.76 9.37
C MET A 446 14.79 -8.86 10.07
N GLU A 447 15.30 -10.10 10.12
CA GLU A 447 14.63 -11.20 10.83
C GLU A 447 14.76 -11.07 12.36
N LYS A 448 15.94 -10.69 12.88
CA LYS A 448 16.14 -10.35 14.30
C LYS A 448 15.15 -9.27 14.73
N VAL A 449 15.07 -8.18 13.96
CA VAL A 449 14.19 -7.04 14.24
C VAL A 449 12.70 -7.43 14.14
N SER A 450 12.31 -8.21 13.14
CA SER A 450 10.91 -8.68 13.01
C SER A 450 10.44 -9.55 14.18
N ASN A 451 11.35 -10.32 14.78
CA ASN A 451 11.06 -11.17 15.94
C ASN A 451 11.13 -10.40 17.28
N LYS A 452 11.81 -9.24 17.31
CA LYS A 452 12.05 -8.43 18.50
C LYS A 452 11.03 -7.29 18.67
N ALA A 453 10.62 -6.65 17.58
CA ALA A 453 9.72 -5.50 17.62
C ALA A 453 8.23 -5.90 17.52
N ILE A 454 7.38 -5.16 18.22
CA ILE A 454 5.92 -5.18 18.08
C ILE A 454 5.45 -3.74 17.93
N ILE A 455 4.78 -3.40 16.83
CA ILE A 455 4.16 -2.06 16.68
C ILE A 455 2.75 -2.09 17.28
N TYR A 456 2.39 -1.12 18.11
CA TYR A 456 1.02 -0.92 18.58
C TYR A 456 0.46 0.40 18.04
N ILE A 457 -0.49 0.34 17.11
CA ILE A 457 -1.03 1.51 16.41
C ILE A 457 -2.34 1.99 17.05
N ILE A 458 -2.37 3.23 17.52
CA ILE A 458 -3.58 3.96 17.92
C ILE A 458 -4.08 4.75 16.71
N LEU A 459 -5.16 4.28 16.09
CA LEU A 459 -5.72 4.84 14.85
C LEU A 459 -4.74 4.84 13.65
N ASP A 460 -5.25 4.74 12.42
CA ASP A 460 -4.40 4.86 11.22
C ASP A 460 -4.19 6.35 10.92
N GLN A 461 -3.09 6.91 11.43
CA GLN A 461 -2.87 8.36 11.57
C GLN A 461 -2.03 8.99 10.44
N ASP A 462 -1.21 8.20 9.73
CA ASP A 462 -0.59 8.58 8.47
C ASP A 462 -0.60 7.38 7.50
N LYS A 463 0.00 7.52 6.31
CA LYS A 463 0.00 6.47 5.27
C LYS A 463 1.17 5.48 5.36
N THR A 464 2.22 5.78 6.12
CA THR A 464 3.51 5.05 6.11
C THR A 464 3.40 3.62 6.64
N PHE A 465 2.45 3.33 7.53
CA PHE A 465 2.11 1.95 7.89
C PHE A 465 1.67 1.16 6.65
N ARG A 466 0.75 1.72 5.85
CA ARG A 466 0.17 1.07 4.67
C ARG A 466 1.10 1.04 3.47
N ASP A 467 1.76 2.17 3.21
CA ASP A 467 2.58 2.40 2.03
C ASP A 467 3.99 1.82 2.17
N TYR A 468 4.52 1.71 3.40
CA TYR A 468 5.88 1.26 3.66
C TYR A 468 6.00 0.09 4.64
N ILE A 469 5.54 0.20 5.89
CA ILE A 469 5.82 -0.82 6.92
C ILE A 469 5.17 -2.17 6.55
N GLN A 470 3.84 -2.18 6.36
CA GLN A 470 3.07 -3.39 6.03
C GLN A 470 3.62 -4.13 4.78
N PRO A 471 3.98 -3.47 3.66
CA PRO A 471 4.54 -4.17 2.50
C PRO A 471 6.01 -4.60 2.66
N ASN A 472 6.86 -3.87 3.41
CA ASN A 472 8.30 -4.17 3.50
C ASN A 472 8.70 -5.04 4.69
N TRP A 473 7.87 -5.06 5.75
CA TRP A 473 8.13 -5.78 7.00
C TRP A 473 7.03 -6.81 7.32
N PRO A 474 6.75 -7.78 6.41
CA PRO A 474 5.60 -8.70 6.51
C PRO A 474 5.69 -9.74 7.65
N LYS A 475 6.85 -9.86 8.31
CA LYS A 475 7.08 -10.68 9.51
C LYS A 475 6.91 -9.89 10.82
N LEU A 476 6.96 -8.55 10.77
CA LEU A 476 6.90 -7.69 11.95
C LEU A 476 5.48 -7.72 12.52
N GLN A 477 5.36 -7.98 13.83
CA GLN A 477 4.06 -8.03 14.48
C GLN A 477 3.49 -6.62 14.65
N VAL A 478 2.22 -6.44 14.27
CA VAL A 478 1.49 -5.18 14.42
C VAL A 478 0.15 -5.43 15.11
N LEU A 479 -0.08 -4.71 16.20
CA LEU A 479 -1.32 -4.65 16.95
C LEU A 479 -2.02 -3.33 16.61
N GLY A 480 -3.34 -3.33 16.41
CA GLY A 480 -4.07 -2.18 15.91
C GLY A 480 -5.33 -1.86 16.72
N SER A 481 -5.30 -0.76 17.47
CA SER A 481 -6.45 -0.19 18.15
C SER A 481 -7.12 0.85 17.25
N PHE A 482 -7.74 0.40 16.16
CA PHE A 482 -8.33 1.29 15.15
C PHE A 482 -9.71 1.84 15.53
N ARG A 483 -10.39 1.22 16.51
CA ARG A 483 -11.69 1.67 17.04
C ARG A 483 -11.83 1.50 18.56
N GLN A 484 -11.10 0.55 19.13
CA GLN A 484 -11.16 0.15 20.53
C GLN A 484 -10.73 1.29 21.46
N PHE A 485 -9.76 2.10 21.02
CA PHE A 485 -9.31 3.31 21.71
C PHE A 485 -10.43 4.29 22.05
N ALA A 486 -11.52 4.30 21.27
CA ALA A 486 -12.64 5.22 21.46
C ALA A 486 -13.35 5.04 22.82
N CYS A 487 -13.18 3.90 23.50
CA CYS A 487 -13.64 3.68 24.87
C CYS A 487 -13.00 4.65 25.88
N ILE A 488 -11.77 5.11 25.66
CA ILE A 488 -11.03 6.02 26.54
C ILE A 488 -10.69 7.35 25.84
N ALA A 489 -11.23 7.60 24.65
CA ALA A 489 -11.03 8.84 23.90
C ALA A 489 -12.21 9.85 24.08
N TYR A 490 -12.21 10.93 23.30
CA TYR A 490 -13.19 12.05 23.27
C TYR A 490 -14.70 11.72 23.30
N ARG A 491 -15.10 10.45 23.06
CA ARG A 491 -16.50 9.99 23.03
C ARG A 491 -16.79 8.84 24.01
N TRP A 492 -15.97 8.71 25.05
CA TRP A 492 -16.13 7.71 26.13
C TRP A 492 -17.58 7.67 26.64
N ASP A 493 -18.23 8.83 26.79
CA ASP A 493 -19.59 9.05 27.31
C ASP A 493 -20.69 8.29 26.55
N ARG A 494 -20.42 7.93 25.28
CA ARG A 494 -21.33 7.22 24.38
C ARG A 494 -20.94 5.77 24.14
N ILE A 495 -19.77 5.35 24.60
CA ILE A 495 -19.12 4.10 24.20
C ILE A 495 -18.94 3.16 25.41
N ILE A 496 -18.53 3.68 26.56
CA ILE A 496 -18.36 2.84 27.76
C ILE A 496 -19.72 2.51 28.40
N PRO A 497 -19.85 1.35 29.08
CA PRO A 497 -21.09 1.01 29.74
C PRO A 497 -21.39 1.96 30.90
N GLU A 498 -22.68 2.12 31.22
CA GLU A 498 -23.15 3.11 32.20
C GLU A 498 -22.43 3.06 33.57
N PRO A 499 -22.16 1.89 34.18
CA PRO A 499 -21.49 1.81 35.49
C PRO A 499 -20.06 2.37 35.52
N GLN A 500 -19.39 2.49 34.37
CA GLN A 500 -18.02 2.99 34.25
C GLN A 500 -17.97 4.52 34.15
N LYS A 501 -19.05 5.17 33.68
CA LYS A 501 -19.07 6.63 33.43
C LYS A 501 -18.76 7.48 34.64
N ARG A 502 -19.16 7.03 35.83
CA ARG A 502 -18.85 7.70 37.11
C ARG A 502 -17.36 7.97 37.33
N PHE A 503 -16.45 7.17 36.76
CA PHE A 503 -15.00 7.35 36.88
C PHE A 503 -14.43 8.39 35.91
N PHE A 504 -15.22 8.81 34.93
CA PHE A 504 -14.87 9.80 33.91
C PHE A 504 -15.59 11.14 34.15
N GLU A 505 -16.59 11.15 35.02
CA GLU A 505 -17.34 12.35 35.42
C GLU A 505 -16.52 13.31 36.27
N LYS A 506 -16.97 14.58 36.25
CA LYS A 506 -16.30 15.70 36.93
C LYS A 506 -16.05 15.47 38.41
N SER A 507 -17.03 14.95 39.15
CA SER A 507 -16.91 14.71 40.59
C SER A 507 -15.74 13.79 40.91
N TRP A 508 -15.65 12.65 40.22
CA TRP A 508 -14.59 11.68 40.42
C TRP A 508 -13.24 12.20 39.95
N MET A 509 -13.16 12.80 38.75
CA MET A 509 -11.92 13.37 38.23
C MET A 509 -11.38 14.49 39.12
N GLU A 510 -12.24 15.39 39.62
CA GLU A 510 -11.82 16.44 40.56
C GLU A 510 -11.37 15.88 41.91
N GLU A 511 -12.03 14.85 42.45
CA GLU A 511 -11.70 14.26 43.76
C GLU A 511 -10.44 13.39 43.74
N HIS A 512 -10.22 12.63 42.66
CA HIS A 512 -9.20 11.57 42.60
C HIS A 512 -8.00 11.86 41.69
N ILE A 513 -8.09 12.86 40.79
CA ILE A 513 -7.00 13.21 39.86
C ILE A 513 -6.65 14.70 39.94
N LEU A 514 -7.58 15.59 39.58
CA LEU A 514 -7.26 16.97 39.24
C LEU A 514 -6.96 17.88 40.44
N LYS A 515 -7.50 17.57 41.64
CA LYS A 515 -7.32 18.41 42.84
C LYS A 515 -6.61 17.64 43.95
N LYS A 516 -5.59 18.28 44.53
CA LYS A 516 -4.80 17.78 45.68
C LYS A 516 -3.87 16.58 45.42
N HIS A 517 -3.77 16.07 44.20
CA HIS A 517 -2.87 14.95 43.82
C HIS A 517 -1.61 15.41 43.07
N GLY A 518 -1.01 16.52 43.50
CA GLY A 518 0.18 17.10 42.87
C GLY A 518 -0.09 17.86 41.56
N ARG A 519 0.95 18.50 41.02
CA ARG A 519 0.83 19.34 39.82
C ARG A 519 0.83 18.55 38.51
N LEU A 520 1.47 17.37 38.48
CA LEU A 520 1.40 16.44 37.34
C LEU A 520 -0.05 16.01 37.06
N CYS A 521 -0.82 15.60 38.08
CA CYS A 521 -2.23 15.25 37.88
C CYS A 521 -3.11 16.47 37.56
N ALA A 522 -2.77 17.64 38.10
CA ALA A 522 -3.50 18.88 37.87
C ALA A 522 -3.30 19.49 36.48
N ILE A 523 -2.23 19.14 35.74
CA ILE A 523 -2.01 19.59 34.35
C ILE A 523 -2.82 18.79 33.32
N TYR A 524 -3.47 17.68 33.72
CA TYR A 524 -4.36 16.93 32.84
C TYR A 524 -5.44 17.86 32.27
N GLU A 525 -5.50 17.98 30.94
CA GLU A 525 -6.37 18.91 30.24
C GLU A 525 -7.83 18.42 30.25
N SER A 526 -8.48 18.50 31.41
CA SER A 526 -9.87 18.08 31.59
C SER A 526 -10.85 18.82 30.66
N ARG A 527 -12.02 18.23 30.44
CA ARG A 527 -13.16 18.88 29.77
C ARG A 527 -14.16 19.31 30.83
N ASP A 528 -14.19 20.60 31.15
CA ASP A 528 -15.03 21.19 32.18
C ASP A 528 -14.84 20.57 33.59
N GLY A 529 -13.68 19.96 33.85
CA GLY A 529 -13.35 19.19 35.06
C GLY A 529 -13.63 17.68 34.96
N ALA A 530 -14.26 17.20 33.89
CA ALA A 530 -14.45 15.77 33.59
C ALA A 530 -13.31 15.25 32.70
N PHE A 531 -13.25 13.93 32.52
CA PHE A 531 -12.30 13.27 31.63
C PHE A 531 -12.47 13.75 30.19
N ARG A 532 -11.35 14.01 29.49
CA ARG A 532 -11.36 14.47 28.09
C ARG A 532 -11.20 13.31 27.12
N SER A 533 -9.97 12.82 27.01
CA SER A 533 -9.50 11.83 26.06
C SER A 533 -8.13 11.38 26.53
N GLU A 534 -7.86 10.08 26.49
CA GLU A 534 -6.52 9.50 26.50
C GLU A 534 -6.53 8.41 25.42
N GLY A 535 -6.70 8.84 24.16
CA GLY A 535 -6.84 7.94 23.03
C GLY A 535 -5.69 6.93 22.92
N ASP A 536 -4.51 7.31 23.42
CA ASP A 536 -3.26 6.60 23.22
C ASP A 536 -2.89 5.67 24.37
N SER A 537 -3.46 5.89 25.55
CA SER A 537 -3.33 5.03 26.74
C SER A 537 -3.50 3.51 26.48
N PRO A 538 -4.38 3.02 25.58
CA PRO A 538 -4.43 1.61 25.21
C PRO A 538 -3.13 1.02 24.65
N SER A 539 -2.18 1.84 24.20
CA SER A 539 -0.86 1.38 23.70
C SER A 539 0.10 0.96 24.81
N PHE A 540 -0.18 1.32 26.06
CA PHE A 540 0.60 0.89 27.23
C PHE A 540 -0.25 0.16 28.28
N MET A 541 -1.58 0.21 28.20
CA MET A 541 -2.51 -0.60 29.02
C MET A 541 -2.77 -2.03 28.48
N HIS A 542 -2.17 -2.42 27.35
CA HIS A 542 -2.45 -3.72 26.71
C HIS A 542 -1.56 -4.87 27.21
N GLN A 543 -0.60 -4.58 28.07
CA GLN A 543 0.45 -5.49 28.54
C GLN A 543 -0.05 -6.25 29.78
#